data_AF-A0ABD5UPT0-F1
#
_entry.id   AF-A0ABD5UPT0-F1
#
_cell.length_a   1.000
_cell.length_b   1.000
_cell.length_c   1.000
_cell.angle_alpha   90.00
_cell.angle_beta   90.00
_cell.angle_gamma   90.00
#
_symmetry.space_group_name_H-M   'P 1'
#
loop_
_entity.id
_entity.type
_entity.pdbx_description
1 polymer ?
#
loop_
_entity_poly.entity_id
_entity_poly.type
_entity_poly.pdbx_seq_one_letter_code
_entity_poly.pdbx_strand_id
1 'polypeptide(L)'
;MTRLPSIGGLASARTVLLAAAVVLATVLAVTVAAAGGGVGTAIGGGDATDAASGADATSGVDAANGTDERIVDPPTYDPKRPTEPGTATVVRGGEDGASGDTTADDDSGEGDGAAEATRTYDDLAAAVDAAEPGDAIELSGVFEPEAPVVVDEPNVTIRAETTHGALIDGGGEDTVLVLRAPNATVEGVWIDDTGEDLESEDAGVYVAENATEPTLSDLYLTDAAFGVWVNGADAVTIRDSRIEGTEAPRFANRGNGINLWETNGSEIRDTEITGVRDGIYYSWASNVEATGNTLWDLRYGVHYMYSDDNRLADNVAFENDVGYALMVSESIELVNNTAVANRGESGHGILLKEIDRTVVRDNDLVANDDGLFLYNAQDNEVRGNLLYANGVGVHHTAGTEETAVAGNGFVDNDEQVLTTTRELVAWNGTDHGNYWSDARVADTDGDGLSDTRHRPAGAAERLVQEHPAAAVFADGPAFDAIRLVESRFPAVETAGIVDHRPLASPAHDAEPYRPYAAAVDATAEYDDDPGDDHHQ
;
A
#
# COMPACT_ATOMS: atom_id res chain seq x y z
N MET A 1 -29.11 16.12 21.69
CA MET A 1 -30.23 17.01 22.14
C MET A 1 -29.77 18.46 22.24
N THR A 2 -30.05 19.27 21.22
CA THR A 2 -30.38 20.71 21.34
C THR A 2 -31.01 21.12 20.02
N ARG A 3 -32.20 21.73 20.10
CA ARG A 3 -33.13 21.93 18.98
C ARG A 3 -32.66 23.03 18.02
N LEU A 4 -32.68 22.74 16.72
CA LEU A 4 -32.70 23.69 15.63
C LEU A 4 -33.89 24.67 15.77
N PRO A 5 -33.73 25.98 15.46
CA PRO A 5 -34.82 26.80 15.00
C PRO A 5 -34.95 26.68 13.47
N SER A 6 -36.14 26.30 13.00
CA SER A 6 -36.55 26.44 11.61
C SER A 6 -36.68 27.93 11.25
N ILE A 7 -35.88 28.45 10.30
CA ILE A 7 -36.23 29.67 9.58
C ILE A 7 -35.82 29.50 8.12
N GLY A 8 -36.83 29.41 7.26
CA GLY A 8 -36.69 29.63 5.83
C GLY A 8 -36.19 31.05 5.56
N GLY A 9 -35.16 31.14 4.74
CA GLY A 9 -34.69 32.37 4.15
C GLY A 9 -34.21 32.04 2.74
N LEU A 10 -35.14 32.05 1.78
CA LEU A 10 -34.81 32.08 0.37
C LEU A 10 -33.90 33.28 0.11
N ALA A 11 -32.59 33.06 0.02
CA ALA A 11 -31.74 33.94 -0.75
C ALA A 11 -32.26 33.86 -2.19
N SER A 12 -33.05 34.85 -2.59
CA SER A 12 -33.65 34.86 -3.93
C SER A 12 -32.54 34.71 -4.96
N ALA A 13 -32.77 33.96 -6.03
CA ALA A 13 -31.82 33.78 -7.14
C ALA A 13 -31.22 35.12 -7.65
N ARG A 14 -31.88 36.26 -7.40
CA ARG A 14 -31.36 37.61 -7.65
C ARG A 14 -30.10 37.97 -6.84
N THR A 15 -29.92 37.47 -5.63
CA THR A 15 -28.75 37.78 -4.78
C THR A 15 -27.50 37.05 -5.27
N VAL A 16 -27.68 35.80 -5.71
CA VAL A 16 -26.62 34.99 -6.36
C VAL A 16 -26.27 35.55 -7.75
N LEU A 17 -27.29 35.95 -8.54
CA LEU A 17 -27.06 36.66 -9.82
C LEU A 17 -26.40 38.03 -9.63
N LEU A 18 -26.68 38.76 -8.56
CA LEU A 18 -25.99 40.04 -8.28
C LEU A 18 -24.53 39.82 -7.92
N ALA A 19 -24.21 38.80 -7.13
CA ALA A 19 -22.83 38.46 -6.78
C ALA A 19 -22.03 38.05 -8.03
N ALA A 20 -22.60 37.20 -8.88
CA ALA A 20 -22.01 36.81 -10.17
C ALA A 20 -21.83 38.01 -11.13
N ALA A 21 -22.80 38.93 -11.17
CA ALA A 21 -22.70 40.14 -11.99
C ALA A 21 -21.64 41.13 -11.48
N VAL A 22 -21.42 41.22 -10.16
CA VAL A 22 -20.36 42.05 -9.57
C VAL A 22 -18.98 41.47 -9.89
N VAL A 23 -18.79 40.15 -9.78
CA VAL A 23 -17.55 39.48 -10.18
C VAL A 23 -17.28 39.67 -11.68
N LEU A 24 -18.29 39.46 -12.54
CA LEU A 24 -18.18 39.66 -13.98
C LEU A 24 -17.86 41.13 -14.36
N ALA A 25 -18.44 42.10 -13.65
CA ALA A 25 -18.16 43.53 -13.86
C ALA A 25 -16.74 43.93 -13.43
N THR A 26 -16.20 43.27 -12.39
CA THR A 26 -14.83 43.53 -11.91
C THR A 26 -13.79 42.97 -12.90
N VAL A 27 -14.08 41.81 -13.50
CA VAL A 27 -13.25 41.18 -14.55
C VAL A 27 -13.30 41.96 -15.88
N LEU A 28 -14.45 42.53 -16.24
CA LEU A 28 -14.60 43.40 -17.43
C LEU A 28 -13.95 44.78 -17.28
N ALA A 29 -13.83 45.31 -16.05
CA ALA A 29 -13.16 46.59 -15.81
C ALA A 29 -11.63 46.49 -15.97
N VAL A 30 -11.04 45.33 -15.68
CA VAL A 30 -9.59 45.08 -15.82
C VAL A 30 -9.19 44.88 -17.30
N THR A 31 -10.06 44.28 -18.11
CA THR A 31 -9.80 44.04 -19.54
C THR A 31 -9.84 45.30 -20.41
N VAL A 32 -10.58 46.35 -20.02
CA VAL A 32 -10.61 47.63 -20.75
C VAL A 32 -9.37 48.50 -20.46
N ALA A 33 -8.68 48.28 -19.34
CA ALA A 33 -7.45 49.02 -19.00
C ALA A 33 -6.20 48.55 -19.77
N ALA A 34 -6.20 47.31 -20.29
CA ALA A 34 -5.05 46.72 -20.99
C ALA A 34 -5.05 46.93 -22.52
N ALA A 35 -6.16 47.39 -23.10
CA ALA A 35 -6.28 47.62 -24.55
C ALA A 35 -6.00 49.10 -24.91
N GLY A 36 -4.76 49.55 -24.74
CA GLY A 36 -4.36 50.93 -24.98
C GLY A 36 -2.90 51.11 -25.36
N GLY A 37 -2.46 50.53 -26.48
CA GLY A 37 -1.13 50.79 -27.04
C GLY A 37 -0.93 50.08 -28.38
N GLY A 38 -0.84 50.85 -29.46
CA GLY A 38 -0.81 50.32 -30.83
C GLY A 38 0.54 50.35 -31.54
N VAL A 39 0.59 49.51 -32.59
CA VAL A 39 1.23 49.63 -33.92
C VAL A 39 2.75 49.49 -34.07
N GLY A 40 3.14 48.53 -34.94
CA GLY A 40 4.43 48.52 -35.65
C GLY A 40 4.70 47.24 -36.48
N THR A 41 4.29 47.25 -37.75
CA THR A 41 4.53 46.26 -38.83
C THR A 41 6.00 46.00 -39.19
N ALA A 42 6.36 44.77 -39.63
CA ALA A 42 7.11 44.48 -40.87
C ALA A 42 7.22 42.96 -41.17
N ILE A 43 7.43 42.66 -42.46
CA ILE A 43 7.20 41.42 -43.21
C ILE A 43 8.52 40.72 -43.57
N GLY A 44 8.50 39.38 -43.67
CA GLY A 44 9.45 38.53 -44.41
C GLY A 44 9.51 37.14 -43.77
N GLY A 45 9.21 35.99 -44.39
CA GLY A 45 9.38 35.56 -45.78
C GLY A 45 10.49 34.50 -45.81
N GLY A 46 10.14 33.21 -45.81
CA GLY A 46 11.10 32.10 -45.89
C GLY A 46 10.43 30.72 -45.87
N ASP A 47 10.70 29.95 -46.91
CA ASP A 47 10.11 28.67 -47.34
C ASP A 47 10.63 27.43 -46.58
N ALA A 48 9.78 26.39 -46.59
CA ALA A 48 10.03 24.95 -46.75
C ALA A 48 11.06 24.20 -45.86
N THR A 49 10.68 23.05 -45.27
CA THR A 49 10.66 21.71 -45.92
C THR A 49 10.15 20.60 -44.99
N ASP A 50 9.47 19.62 -45.59
CA ASP A 50 9.06 18.30 -45.11
C ASP A 50 10.15 17.49 -44.38
N ALA A 51 9.72 16.67 -43.40
CA ALA A 51 10.11 15.26 -43.32
C ALA A 51 9.11 14.45 -42.47
N ALA A 52 8.58 13.41 -43.08
CA ALA A 52 7.64 12.43 -42.53
C ALA A 52 8.33 11.21 -41.88
N SER A 53 7.54 10.47 -41.08
CA SER A 53 7.49 8.99 -40.88
C SER A 53 7.48 8.63 -39.38
N GLY A 54 6.41 8.05 -38.81
CA GLY A 54 6.04 6.61 -38.85
C GLY A 54 6.56 5.93 -37.57
N ALA A 55 5.88 5.11 -36.76
CA ALA A 55 4.77 4.16 -36.91
C ALA A 55 4.09 4.00 -35.52
N ASP A 56 2.77 3.89 -35.37
CA ASP A 56 1.90 2.71 -35.51
C ASP A 56 2.38 1.42 -34.80
N ALA A 57 1.73 1.11 -33.68
CA ALA A 57 1.56 -0.23 -33.13
C ALA A 57 0.26 -0.28 -32.31
N THR A 58 -0.86 -0.44 -33.01
CA THR A 58 -2.13 -0.84 -32.41
C THR A 58 -2.21 -2.38 -32.37
N SER A 59 -2.24 -2.97 -31.18
CA SER A 59 -2.65 -4.37 -31.00
C SER A 59 -3.98 -4.38 -30.26
N GLY A 60 -5.05 -4.70 -30.99
CA GLY A 60 -6.38 -4.91 -30.43
C GLY A 60 -6.44 -6.16 -29.57
N VAL A 61 -7.19 -6.06 -28.48
CA VAL A 61 -7.70 -7.21 -27.73
C VAL A 61 -9.22 -7.21 -27.90
N ASP A 62 -9.72 -8.36 -28.33
CA ASP A 62 -11.12 -8.64 -28.59
C ASP A 62 -11.99 -8.41 -27.34
N ALA A 63 -12.90 -7.45 -27.41
CA ALA A 63 -13.96 -7.26 -26.46
C ALA A 63 -15.02 -8.36 -26.63
N ALA A 64 -14.91 -9.44 -25.86
CA ALA A 64 -16.02 -10.38 -25.68
C ALA A 64 -15.93 -11.11 -24.32
N ASN A 65 -16.81 -10.66 -23.41
CA ASN A 65 -17.57 -11.51 -22.48
C ASN A 65 -16.78 -12.12 -21.30
N GLY A 66 -16.55 -11.31 -20.25
CA GLY A 66 -16.15 -11.77 -18.91
C GLY A 66 -17.13 -11.24 -17.87
N THR A 67 -17.94 -12.13 -17.32
CA THR A 67 -18.68 -11.90 -16.08
C THR A 67 -17.74 -12.18 -14.91
N ASP A 68 -17.65 -11.26 -13.95
CA ASP A 68 -17.35 -11.57 -12.54
C ASP A 68 -15.96 -12.16 -12.25
N GLU A 69 -14.89 -11.54 -12.76
CA GLU A 69 -13.53 -11.75 -12.23
C GLU A 69 -13.07 -10.41 -11.64
N ARG A 70 -12.92 -10.35 -10.32
CA ARG A 70 -12.24 -9.26 -9.63
C ARG A 70 -10.73 -9.42 -9.94
N ILE A 71 -10.01 -8.36 -10.29
CA ILE A 71 -8.53 -8.37 -10.53
C ILE A 71 -7.74 -8.87 -9.31
N VAL A 72 -8.32 -8.65 -8.15
CA VAL A 72 -7.87 -8.91 -6.80
C VAL A 72 -9.04 -9.61 -6.13
N ASP A 73 -8.98 -10.94 -6.10
CA ASP A 73 -9.84 -11.79 -5.29
C ASP A 73 -9.07 -12.21 -4.04
N PRO A 74 -9.73 -12.35 -2.88
CA PRO A 74 -9.09 -12.91 -1.71
C PRO A 74 -8.57 -14.31 -2.05
N PRO A 75 -7.27 -14.58 -1.83
CA PRO A 75 -6.70 -15.87 -2.17
C PRO A 75 -7.40 -16.95 -1.35
N THR A 76 -7.90 -17.99 -2.02
CA THR A 76 -8.51 -19.14 -1.35
C THR A 76 -7.44 -20.16 -1.00
N TYR A 77 -7.34 -20.53 0.27
CA TYR A 77 -6.42 -21.54 0.74
C TYR A 77 -7.09 -22.36 1.85
N ASP A 78 -7.12 -23.69 1.68
CA ASP A 78 -7.77 -24.63 2.62
C ASP A 78 -7.01 -25.96 2.55
N PRO A 79 -5.82 -26.06 3.18
CA PRO A 79 -5.05 -27.29 3.21
C PRO A 79 -5.75 -28.32 4.09
N LYS A 80 -5.54 -29.60 3.78
CA LYS A 80 -6.11 -30.68 4.59
C LYS A 80 -5.45 -30.71 5.97
N ARG A 81 -6.21 -30.36 7.01
CA ARG A 81 -5.75 -30.41 8.42
C ARG A 81 -5.20 -31.80 8.83
N PRO A 82 -3.97 -31.86 9.39
CA PRO A 82 -3.43 -33.09 9.98
C PRO A 82 -4.32 -33.61 11.13
N THR A 83 -4.33 -34.93 11.32
CA THR A 83 -5.18 -35.59 12.35
C THR A 83 -4.50 -36.75 13.07
N GLU A 84 -3.38 -37.24 12.53
CA GLU A 84 -2.60 -38.30 13.17
C GLU A 84 -1.69 -37.68 14.26
N PRO A 85 -1.36 -38.42 15.33
CA PRO A 85 -0.43 -37.94 16.35
C PRO A 85 0.93 -37.52 15.75
N GLY A 86 1.51 -36.48 16.33
CA GLY A 86 2.78 -35.89 15.93
C GLY A 86 3.93 -36.89 15.97
N THR A 87 4.80 -36.82 14.97
CA THR A 87 6.07 -37.56 14.92
C THR A 87 7.16 -36.60 14.46
N ALA A 88 8.15 -36.36 15.33
CA ALA A 88 9.29 -35.50 15.06
C ALA A 88 10.55 -36.36 14.89
N THR A 89 11.24 -36.22 13.76
CA THR A 89 12.42 -37.00 13.42
C THR A 89 13.64 -36.09 13.32
N VAL A 90 14.59 -36.26 14.24
CA VAL A 90 15.86 -35.53 14.21
C VAL A 90 16.83 -36.22 13.25
N VAL A 91 17.24 -35.48 12.23
CA VAL A 91 18.20 -35.84 11.18
C VAL A 91 19.46 -35.04 11.41
N ARG A 92 20.59 -35.74 11.55
CA ARG A 92 21.90 -35.13 11.83
C ARG A 92 22.32 -34.26 10.64
N GLY A 93 22.73 -33.03 10.90
CA GLY A 93 23.39 -32.20 9.90
C GLY A 93 24.71 -32.84 9.46
N GLY A 94 24.80 -33.32 8.22
CA GLY A 94 26.07 -33.78 7.64
C GLY A 94 27.04 -32.62 7.46
N GLU A 95 28.33 -32.82 7.74
CA GLU A 95 29.42 -31.86 7.46
C GLU A 95 29.63 -31.67 5.94
N ASP A 96 28.66 -31.12 5.21
CA ASP A 96 28.83 -30.76 3.80
C ASP A 96 29.27 -29.30 3.66
N GLY A 97 30.58 -29.09 3.86
CA GLY A 97 31.20 -27.77 3.79
C GLY A 97 32.72 -27.75 3.58
N ALA A 98 33.30 -28.77 2.94
CA ALA A 98 34.68 -28.69 2.45
C ALA A 98 34.88 -29.49 1.16
N SER A 99 34.65 -28.86 0.01
CA SER A 99 35.06 -29.40 -1.29
C SER A 99 36.59 -29.54 -1.31
N GLY A 100 37.05 -30.77 -1.54
CA GLY A 100 38.42 -31.19 -1.30
C GLY A 100 39.49 -30.63 -2.24
N ASP A 101 40.70 -30.61 -1.71
CA ASP A 101 41.87 -31.15 -2.41
C ASP A 101 42.75 -31.84 -1.37
N THR A 102 42.67 -33.17 -1.26
CA THR A 102 43.87 -33.96 -0.98
C THR A 102 43.76 -35.33 -1.63
N THR A 103 44.83 -35.64 -2.35
CA THR A 103 45.08 -36.84 -3.12
C THR A 103 45.10 -38.10 -2.27
N ALA A 104 44.58 -39.17 -2.86
CA ALA A 104 44.55 -40.55 -2.39
C ALA A 104 45.88 -41.05 -1.81
N ASP A 105 45.78 -41.80 -0.71
CA ASP A 105 46.59 -42.99 -0.49
C ASP A 105 45.75 -44.07 0.22
N ASP A 106 45.95 -45.28 -0.25
CA ASP A 106 45.26 -46.54 0.00
C ASP A 106 45.60 -47.09 1.41
N ASP A 107 44.60 -47.24 2.29
CA ASP A 107 44.69 -48.21 3.39
C ASP A 107 43.30 -48.78 3.73
N SER A 108 43.23 -50.10 3.64
CA SER A 108 42.08 -50.93 3.94
C SER A 108 41.77 -50.91 5.44
N GLY A 109 40.82 -50.08 5.84
CA GLY A 109 40.13 -50.14 7.14
C GLY A 109 38.65 -50.38 6.91
N GLU A 110 38.11 -51.41 7.57
CA GLU A 110 36.68 -51.69 7.65
C GLU A 110 35.93 -50.46 8.21
N GLY A 111 35.39 -49.64 7.30
CA GLY A 111 34.48 -48.55 7.63
C GLY A 111 33.11 -49.12 7.96
N ASP A 112 32.84 -49.26 9.26
CA ASP A 112 31.48 -49.31 9.78
C ASP A 112 30.79 -48.03 9.30
N GLY A 113 29.91 -48.14 8.32
CA GLY A 113 29.11 -47.01 7.85
C GLY A 113 28.29 -46.53 9.04
N ALA A 114 28.66 -45.38 9.60
CA ALA A 114 27.88 -44.72 10.63
C ALA A 114 26.52 -44.40 10.00
N ALA A 115 25.55 -45.29 10.20
CA ALA A 115 24.15 -45.00 9.95
C ALA A 115 23.85 -43.75 10.78
N GLU A 116 23.48 -42.66 10.10
CA GLU A 116 22.98 -41.46 10.74
C GLU A 116 21.95 -41.88 11.78
N ALA A 117 22.21 -41.57 13.04
CA ALA A 117 21.36 -42.01 14.14
C ALA A 117 20.10 -41.14 14.13
N THR A 118 19.14 -41.48 13.26
CA THR A 118 17.81 -40.90 13.23
C THR A 118 17.11 -41.22 14.54
N ARG A 119 16.64 -40.18 15.26
CA ARG A 119 15.89 -40.32 16.50
C ARG A 119 14.50 -39.75 16.30
N THR A 120 13.50 -40.48 16.76
CA THR A 120 12.09 -40.09 16.63
C THR A 120 11.51 -39.78 18.01
N TYR A 121 10.68 -38.75 18.07
CA TYR A 121 10.05 -38.21 19.26
C TYR A 121 8.56 -38.01 18.98
N ASP A 122 7.72 -38.29 19.97
CA ASP A 122 6.28 -37.98 19.92
C ASP A 122 5.98 -36.58 20.51
N ASP A 123 7.01 -35.91 21.03
CA ASP A 123 6.96 -34.57 21.65
C ASP A 123 7.95 -33.65 20.92
N LEU A 124 7.46 -32.49 20.44
CA LEU A 124 8.26 -31.56 19.64
C LEU A 124 9.34 -30.89 20.49
N ALA A 125 9.02 -30.47 21.72
CA ALA A 125 10.00 -29.84 22.61
C ALA A 125 11.18 -30.78 22.89
N ALA A 126 10.92 -32.07 23.16
CA ALA A 126 11.96 -33.08 23.35
C ALA A 126 12.81 -33.32 22.09
N ALA A 127 12.24 -33.19 20.88
CA ALA A 127 12.99 -33.27 19.63
C ALA A 127 13.93 -32.07 19.47
N VAL A 128 13.43 -30.85 19.74
CA VAL A 128 14.20 -29.60 19.69
C VAL A 128 15.32 -29.61 20.73
N ASP A 129 15.03 -29.99 21.97
CA ASP A 129 16.02 -30.12 23.06
C ASP A 129 17.14 -31.13 22.76
N ALA A 130 16.87 -32.09 21.88
CA ALA A 130 17.83 -33.12 21.50
C ALA A 130 18.60 -32.82 20.22
N ALA A 131 18.24 -31.77 19.49
CA ALA A 131 18.92 -31.32 18.28
C ALA A 131 20.29 -30.73 18.63
N GLU A 132 21.28 -31.04 17.80
CA GLU A 132 22.59 -30.37 17.82
C GLU A 132 22.60 -29.23 16.78
N PRO A 133 23.54 -28.27 16.86
CA PRO A 133 23.67 -27.22 15.85
C PRO A 133 23.74 -27.79 14.43
N GLY A 134 22.89 -27.28 13.52
CA GLY A 134 22.82 -27.74 12.14
C GLY A 134 21.91 -28.94 11.89
N ASP A 135 21.31 -29.54 12.92
CA ASP A 135 20.36 -30.64 12.74
C ASP A 135 19.04 -30.16 12.12
N ALA A 136 18.38 -31.07 11.41
CA ALA A 136 17.03 -30.87 10.91
C ALA A 136 16.03 -31.73 11.70
N ILE A 137 14.85 -31.20 11.96
CA ILE A 137 13.74 -31.86 12.65
C ILE A 137 12.57 -31.94 11.67
N GLU A 138 12.33 -33.14 11.16
CA GLU A 138 11.23 -33.42 10.23
C GLU A 138 9.95 -33.76 10.98
N LEU A 139 8.87 -33.04 10.69
CA LEU A 139 7.60 -33.11 11.39
C LEU A 139 6.50 -33.72 10.51
N SER A 140 5.66 -34.54 11.12
CA SER A 140 4.37 -34.95 10.57
C SER A 140 3.33 -35.10 11.67
N GLY A 141 2.04 -34.96 11.36
CA GLY A 141 0.95 -35.13 12.33
C GLY A 141 0.68 -33.88 13.18
N VAL A 142 0.09 -34.07 14.36
CA VAL A 142 -0.34 -33.00 15.27
C VAL A 142 0.48 -33.01 16.56
N PHE A 143 1.06 -31.87 16.92
CA PHE A 143 1.75 -31.63 18.19
C PHE A 143 0.94 -30.65 19.04
N GLU A 144 0.79 -30.97 20.33
CA GLU A 144 0.08 -30.15 21.33
C GLU A 144 1.05 -29.86 22.49
N PRO A 145 2.07 -29.00 22.31
CA PRO A 145 3.06 -28.73 23.35
C PRO A 145 2.41 -28.06 24.58
N GLU A 146 2.80 -28.48 25.79
CA GLU A 146 2.28 -27.91 27.05
C GLU A 146 2.85 -26.52 27.38
N ALA A 147 3.84 -26.05 26.62
CA ALA A 147 4.56 -24.79 26.80
C ALA A 147 5.24 -24.37 25.48
N PRO A 148 5.66 -23.10 25.32
CA PRO A 148 6.33 -22.65 24.11
C PRO A 148 7.54 -23.54 23.74
N VAL A 149 7.63 -23.93 22.46
CA VAL A 149 8.78 -24.68 21.94
C VAL A 149 9.91 -23.70 21.67
N VAL A 150 11.07 -23.91 22.31
CA VAL A 150 12.19 -22.95 22.24
C VAL A 150 13.34 -23.51 21.42
N VAL A 151 13.70 -22.81 20.35
CA VAL A 151 14.87 -23.13 19.50
C VAL A 151 16.07 -22.33 19.98
N ASP A 152 16.89 -22.97 20.83
CA ASP A 152 18.09 -22.37 21.44
C ASP A 152 19.41 -22.80 20.75
N GLU A 153 19.38 -23.77 19.84
CA GLU A 153 20.55 -24.23 19.09
C GLU A 153 20.63 -23.61 17.68
N PRO A 154 21.80 -23.10 17.24
CA PRO A 154 21.93 -22.38 15.98
C PRO A 154 21.91 -23.30 14.77
N ASN A 155 21.46 -22.76 13.63
CA ASN A 155 21.34 -23.48 12.36
C ASN A 155 20.39 -24.70 12.40
N VAL A 156 19.52 -24.79 13.42
CA VAL A 156 18.50 -25.83 13.46
C VAL A 156 17.40 -25.54 12.44
N THR A 157 16.99 -26.56 11.70
CA THR A 157 15.86 -26.50 10.78
C THR A 157 14.68 -27.30 11.34
N ILE A 158 13.52 -26.68 11.53
CA ILE A 158 12.25 -27.35 11.80
C ILE A 158 11.45 -27.34 10.52
N ARG A 159 11.03 -28.50 10.00
CA ARG A 159 10.26 -28.54 8.76
C ARG A 159 9.23 -29.64 8.73
N ALA A 160 8.11 -29.41 8.04
CA ALA A 160 7.16 -30.48 7.76
C ALA A 160 7.66 -31.42 6.65
N GLU A 161 7.43 -32.73 6.78
CA GLU A 161 7.75 -33.73 5.73
C GLU A 161 7.01 -33.45 4.40
N THR A 162 5.83 -32.86 4.52
CA THR A 162 5.02 -32.33 3.42
C THR A 162 4.52 -30.97 3.89
N THR A 163 4.59 -29.94 3.05
CA THR A 163 4.13 -28.59 3.40
C THR A 163 2.71 -28.64 3.97
N HIS A 164 2.53 -28.07 5.17
CA HIS A 164 1.32 -28.06 6.00
C HIS A 164 0.82 -29.46 6.43
N GLY A 165 1.69 -30.46 6.37
CA GLY A 165 1.46 -31.84 6.84
C GLY A 165 1.78 -32.05 8.32
N ALA A 166 2.35 -31.04 8.98
CA ALA A 166 2.56 -31.00 10.42
C ALA A 166 1.85 -29.77 11.00
N LEU A 167 1.07 -29.99 12.06
CA LEU A 167 0.35 -28.98 12.82
C LEU A 167 0.95 -28.88 14.23
N ILE A 168 1.30 -27.67 14.66
CA ILE A 168 1.61 -27.34 16.05
C ILE A 168 0.45 -26.51 16.59
N ASP A 169 -0.32 -27.12 17.49
CA ASP A 169 -1.49 -26.53 18.13
C ASP A 169 -1.07 -25.93 19.48
N GLY A 170 -1.17 -24.60 19.61
CA GLY A 170 -0.75 -23.84 20.77
C GLY A 170 -1.67 -23.94 21.98
N GLY A 171 -2.88 -24.48 21.81
CA GLY A 171 -3.87 -24.65 22.86
C GLY A 171 -4.44 -23.36 23.47
N GLY A 172 -4.20 -22.20 22.85
CA GLY A 172 -4.86 -20.94 23.18
C GLY A 172 -4.31 -20.19 24.41
N GLU A 173 -3.10 -20.52 24.89
CA GLU A 173 -2.59 -20.00 26.17
C GLU A 173 -1.36 -19.09 26.05
N ASP A 174 -0.41 -19.37 25.15
CA ASP A 174 0.88 -18.67 25.06
C ASP A 174 1.38 -18.60 23.59
N THR A 175 2.57 -18.03 23.39
CA THR A 175 3.35 -18.17 22.15
C THR A 175 3.66 -19.63 21.82
N VAL A 176 3.57 -20.03 20.55
CA VAL A 176 3.79 -21.43 20.14
C VAL A 176 5.27 -21.76 19.95
N LEU A 177 5.97 -21.00 19.09
CA LEU A 177 7.38 -21.22 18.78
C LEU A 177 8.22 -19.99 19.13
N VAL A 178 9.34 -20.19 19.80
CA VAL A 178 10.29 -19.13 20.17
C VAL A 178 11.66 -19.42 19.57
N LEU A 179 12.11 -18.57 18.66
CA LEU A 179 13.46 -18.61 18.09
C LEU A 179 14.39 -17.71 18.90
N ARG A 180 15.45 -18.31 19.46
CA ARG A 180 16.50 -17.60 20.21
C ARG A 180 17.88 -17.77 19.60
N ALA A 181 18.07 -18.79 18.78
CA ALA A 181 19.35 -19.03 18.12
C ALA A 181 19.41 -18.40 16.74
N PRO A 182 20.60 -17.96 16.29
CA PRO A 182 20.77 -17.43 14.94
C PRO A 182 20.64 -18.52 13.88
N ASN A 183 20.29 -18.11 12.66
CA ASN A 183 20.20 -18.97 11.47
C ASN A 183 19.22 -20.15 11.63
N ALA A 184 18.24 -20.05 12.54
CA ALA A 184 17.17 -21.05 12.64
C ALA A 184 16.24 -20.97 11.43
N THR A 185 15.79 -22.12 10.93
CA THR A 185 14.83 -22.21 9.82
C THR A 185 13.56 -22.91 10.28
N VAL A 186 12.40 -22.36 9.93
CA VAL A 186 11.09 -22.98 10.12
C VAL A 186 10.38 -23.01 8.77
N GLU A 187 10.08 -24.21 8.28
CA GLU A 187 9.63 -24.41 6.90
C GLU A 187 8.39 -25.31 6.80
N GLY A 188 7.35 -24.85 6.12
CA GLY A 188 6.24 -25.74 5.73
C GLY A 188 5.31 -26.14 6.87
N VAL A 189 5.41 -25.52 8.05
CA VAL A 189 4.67 -25.92 9.25
C VAL A 189 3.36 -25.16 9.35
N TRP A 190 2.29 -25.85 9.76
CA TRP A 190 1.05 -25.21 10.20
C TRP A 190 1.13 -24.94 11.71
N ILE A 191 0.97 -23.69 12.14
CA ILE A 191 0.88 -23.26 13.53
C ILE A 191 -0.54 -22.71 13.79
N ASP A 192 -1.19 -23.16 14.85
CA ASP A 192 -2.59 -22.81 15.16
C ASP A 192 -2.80 -22.49 16.64
N ASP A 193 -3.87 -21.76 16.96
CA ASP A 193 -4.42 -21.54 18.31
C ASP A 193 -3.39 -20.96 19.30
N THR A 194 -2.89 -19.75 19.04
CA THR A 194 -1.98 -19.05 19.95
C THR A 194 -2.75 -18.51 21.17
N GLY A 195 -2.03 -18.11 22.22
CA GLY A 195 -2.59 -17.20 23.23
C GLY A 195 -3.10 -15.88 22.62
N GLU A 196 -3.96 -15.16 23.34
CA GLU A 196 -4.56 -13.88 22.90
C GLU A 196 -4.03 -12.65 23.67
N ASP A 197 -3.02 -12.80 24.55
CA ASP A 197 -2.52 -11.70 25.36
C ASP A 197 -1.53 -10.83 24.57
N LEU A 198 -2.00 -9.64 24.19
CA LEU A 198 -1.21 -8.66 23.45
C LEU A 198 -0.12 -8.00 24.31
N GLU A 199 -0.21 -8.06 25.64
CA GLU A 199 0.81 -7.52 26.55
C GLU A 199 2.00 -8.49 26.70
N SER A 200 1.75 -9.80 26.64
CA SER A 200 2.80 -10.83 26.62
C SER A 200 3.32 -11.14 25.23
N GLU A 201 2.76 -10.50 24.20
CA GLU A 201 3.19 -10.62 22.79
C GLU A 201 2.97 -12.05 22.24
N ASP A 202 1.84 -12.68 22.61
CA ASP A 202 1.54 -14.06 22.21
C ASP A 202 1.52 -14.21 20.68
N ALA A 203 2.40 -15.08 20.17
CA ALA A 203 2.64 -15.22 18.74
C ALA A 203 2.68 -16.67 18.26
N GLY A 204 2.40 -16.89 16.97
CA GLY A 204 2.69 -18.17 16.33
C GLY A 204 4.20 -18.43 16.31
N VAL A 205 4.97 -17.42 15.91
CA VAL A 205 6.44 -17.43 16.00
C VAL A 205 6.96 -16.14 16.63
N TYR A 206 7.68 -16.26 17.74
CA TYR A 206 8.42 -15.18 18.35
C TYR A 206 9.90 -15.29 18.03
N VAL A 207 10.48 -14.22 17.46
CA VAL A 207 11.91 -14.14 17.12
C VAL A 207 12.58 -13.17 18.09
N ALA A 208 13.42 -13.71 18.97
CA ALA A 208 14.13 -12.92 19.97
C ALA A 208 15.32 -12.15 19.38
N GLU A 209 15.75 -11.09 20.06
CA GLU A 209 16.82 -10.15 19.63
C GLU A 209 18.11 -10.86 19.18
N ASN A 210 18.46 -11.97 19.82
CA ASN A 210 19.67 -12.73 19.53
C ASN A 210 19.53 -13.76 18.38
N ALA A 211 18.33 -13.96 17.84
CA ALA A 211 18.06 -14.86 16.72
C ALA A 211 18.24 -14.12 15.38
N THR A 212 19.48 -13.80 15.01
CA THR A 212 19.79 -13.12 13.73
C THR A 212 19.70 -14.08 12.55
N GLU A 213 19.31 -13.56 11.38
CA GLU A 213 19.21 -14.31 10.11
C GLU A 213 18.28 -15.55 10.10
N PRO A 214 17.13 -15.58 10.82
CA PRO A 214 16.22 -16.70 10.75
C PRO A 214 15.44 -16.68 9.44
N THR A 215 15.05 -17.85 8.97
CA THR A 215 14.17 -18.02 7.80
C THR A 215 12.87 -18.69 8.24
N LEU A 216 11.76 -17.98 8.02
CA LEU A 216 10.41 -18.48 8.19
C LEU A 216 9.79 -18.58 6.79
N SER A 217 9.55 -19.79 6.31
CA SER A 217 9.00 -19.97 4.95
C SER A 217 7.89 -21.01 4.87
N ASP A 218 6.97 -20.82 3.94
CA ASP A 218 5.89 -21.77 3.68
C ASP A 218 5.07 -22.08 4.95
N LEU A 219 4.90 -21.09 5.83
CA LEU A 219 4.15 -21.27 7.07
C LEU A 219 2.66 -21.01 6.82
N TYR A 220 1.82 -21.76 7.50
CA TYR A 220 0.40 -21.43 7.62
C TYR A 220 0.08 -21.18 9.08
N LEU A 221 -0.24 -19.94 9.41
CA LEU A 221 -0.58 -19.50 10.76
C LEU A 221 -2.06 -19.20 10.80
N THR A 222 -2.79 -19.84 11.71
CA THR A 222 -4.23 -19.63 11.92
C THR A 222 -4.51 -19.36 13.40
N ASP A 223 -5.61 -18.66 13.67
CA ASP A 223 -6.04 -18.31 15.04
C ASP A 223 -4.88 -17.72 15.88
N ALA A 224 -4.10 -16.84 15.24
CA ALA A 224 -2.92 -16.23 15.85
C ALA A 224 -3.20 -14.78 16.29
N ALA A 225 -2.86 -14.46 17.54
CA ALA A 225 -2.91 -13.08 18.02
C ALA A 225 -1.88 -12.21 17.29
N PHE A 226 -0.60 -12.58 17.39
CA PHE A 226 0.42 -12.17 16.43
C PHE A 226 0.83 -13.36 15.56
N GLY A 227 0.92 -13.18 14.24
CA GLY A 227 1.45 -14.25 13.38
C GLY A 227 2.94 -14.47 13.67
N VAL A 228 3.75 -13.46 13.34
CA VAL A 228 5.18 -13.42 13.64
C VAL A 228 5.53 -12.15 14.41
N TRP A 229 6.16 -12.29 15.57
CA TRP A 229 6.69 -11.18 16.34
C TRP A 229 8.22 -11.17 16.26
N VAL A 230 8.79 -10.16 15.60
CA VAL A 230 10.23 -9.93 15.52
C VAL A 230 10.62 -8.89 16.57
N ASN A 231 11.39 -9.31 17.57
CA ASN A 231 11.82 -8.45 18.67
C ASN A 231 13.32 -8.18 18.61
N GLY A 232 13.74 -7.16 17.86
CA GLY A 232 15.14 -6.71 17.80
C GLY A 232 16.08 -7.60 16.99
N ALA A 233 15.56 -8.64 16.32
CA ALA A 233 16.37 -9.52 15.48
C ALA A 233 16.61 -8.91 14.10
N ASP A 234 17.84 -9.03 13.61
CA ASP A 234 18.25 -8.52 12.30
C ASP A 234 18.22 -9.58 11.21
N ALA A 235 18.07 -9.12 9.96
CA ALA A 235 18.10 -9.93 8.75
C ALA A 235 17.10 -11.11 8.75
N VAL A 236 15.93 -10.91 9.32
CA VAL A 236 14.86 -11.90 9.36
C VAL A 236 14.25 -12.06 7.97
N THR A 237 14.12 -13.28 7.48
CA THR A 237 13.41 -13.58 6.23
C THR A 237 12.08 -14.25 6.54
N ILE A 238 10.97 -13.65 6.12
CA ILE A 238 9.62 -14.23 6.16
C ILE A 238 9.11 -14.31 4.73
N ARG A 239 8.77 -15.52 4.24
CA ARG A 239 8.34 -15.66 2.84
C ARG A 239 7.33 -16.77 2.58
N ASP A 240 6.61 -16.68 1.47
CA ASP A 240 5.75 -17.73 0.94
C ASP A 240 4.73 -18.25 1.97
N SER A 241 4.31 -17.40 2.91
CA SER A 241 3.54 -17.81 4.09
C SER A 241 2.13 -17.21 4.06
N ARG A 242 1.22 -17.79 4.85
CA ARG A 242 -0.13 -17.28 5.02
C ARG A 242 -0.46 -17.14 6.50
N ILE A 243 -0.99 -15.97 6.88
CA ILE A 243 -1.34 -15.61 8.26
C ILE A 243 -2.81 -15.21 8.31
N GLU A 244 -3.57 -15.93 9.13
CA GLU A 244 -4.98 -15.70 9.42
C GLU A 244 -5.16 -15.50 10.94
N GLY A 245 -5.62 -14.30 11.34
CA GLY A 245 -5.77 -13.95 12.75
C GLY A 245 -7.03 -14.52 13.42
N THR A 246 -7.24 -14.18 14.70
CA THR A 246 -8.35 -14.70 15.55
C THR A 246 -9.76 -14.18 15.22
N GLU A 247 -9.93 -13.45 14.12
CA GLU A 247 -11.18 -12.81 13.67
C GLU A 247 -11.94 -11.98 14.73
N ALA A 248 -11.32 -11.63 15.88
CA ALA A 248 -11.99 -10.93 16.98
C ALA A 248 -12.72 -9.67 16.47
N PRO A 249 -13.97 -9.38 16.89
CA PRO A 249 -14.82 -8.41 16.18
C PRO A 249 -14.32 -6.96 16.21
N ARG A 250 -13.36 -6.65 17.10
CA ARG A 250 -12.74 -5.32 17.18
C ARG A 250 -11.27 -5.45 16.84
N PHE A 251 -10.80 -4.67 15.87
CA PHE A 251 -9.39 -4.58 15.50
C PHE A 251 -8.48 -4.32 16.72
N ALA A 252 -8.91 -3.49 17.67
CA ALA A 252 -8.14 -3.18 18.88
C ALA A 252 -7.83 -4.41 19.77
N ASN A 253 -8.59 -5.50 19.61
CA ASN A 253 -8.40 -6.75 20.35
C ASN A 253 -7.61 -7.79 19.54
N ARG A 254 -7.20 -7.47 18.31
CA ARG A 254 -6.37 -8.33 17.47
C ARG A 254 -4.91 -7.86 17.57
N GLY A 255 -3.97 -8.80 17.46
CA GLY A 255 -2.57 -8.44 17.20
C GLY A 255 -2.31 -8.25 15.70
N ASN A 256 -1.06 -8.05 15.35
CA ASN A 256 -0.62 -7.78 13.98
C ASN A 256 -0.19 -9.08 13.29
N GLY A 257 -0.26 -9.15 11.96
CA GLY A 257 0.19 -10.32 11.21
C GLY A 257 1.69 -10.54 11.37
N ILE A 258 2.48 -9.57 10.92
CA ILE A 258 3.92 -9.51 11.16
C ILE A 258 4.22 -8.22 11.93
N ASN A 259 4.84 -8.35 13.09
CA ASN A 259 5.23 -7.23 13.94
C ASN A 259 6.76 -7.08 13.95
N LEU A 260 7.26 -6.01 13.37
CA LEU A 260 8.68 -5.69 13.28
C LEU A 260 9.04 -4.63 14.34
N TRP A 261 9.73 -5.07 15.38
CA TRP A 261 10.24 -4.19 16.42
C TRP A 261 11.77 -4.12 16.34
N GLU A 262 12.33 -2.91 16.19
CA GLU A 262 13.78 -2.64 16.27
C GLU A 262 14.65 -3.56 15.39
N THR A 263 14.21 -3.84 14.16
CA THR A 263 14.89 -4.74 13.22
C THR A 263 15.59 -4.00 12.09
N ASN A 264 16.72 -4.53 11.61
CA ASN A 264 17.42 -4.02 10.45
C ASN A 264 17.68 -5.10 9.38
N GLY A 265 17.45 -4.76 8.11
CA GLY A 265 17.83 -5.60 6.97
C GLY A 265 16.93 -6.82 6.73
N SER A 266 15.70 -6.79 7.25
CA SER A 266 14.75 -7.90 7.15
C SER A 266 13.99 -7.91 5.82
N GLU A 267 13.47 -9.06 5.43
CA GLU A 267 12.85 -9.30 4.13
C GLU A 267 11.52 -10.02 4.30
N ILE A 268 10.46 -9.48 3.72
CA ILE A 268 9.09 -10.02 3.83
C ILE A 268 8.52 -10.18 2.43
N ARG A 269 8.33 -11.43 1.99
CA ARG A 269 8.02 -11.69 0.58
C ARG A 269 6.86 -12.62 0.37
N ASP A 270 6.06 -12.37 -0.65
CA ASP A 270 5.06 -13.31 -1.16
C ASP A 270 4.17 -13.89 -0.03
N THR A 271 3.83 -13.05 0.96
CA THR A 271 3.08 -13.43 2.15
C THR A 271 1.64 -12.91 2.07
N GLU A 272 0.69 -13.78 2.40
CA GLU A 272 -0.74 -13.48 2.46
C GLU A 272 -1.17 -13.22 3.91
N ILE A 273 -1.81 -12.08 4.21
CA ILE A 273 -2.20 -11.73 5.58
C ILE A 273 -3.64 -11.20 5.62
N THR A 274 -4.46 -11.79 6.49
CA THR A 274 -5.85 -11.40 6.73
C THR A 274 -6.32 -11.68 8.15
N GLY A 275 -7.46 -11.12 8.55
CA GLY A 275 -8.11 -11.43 9.82
C GLY A 275 -7.36 -10.94 11.08
N VAL A 276 -6.30 -10.15 10.90
CA VAL A 276 -5.50 -9.53 11.99
C VAL A 276 -5.87 -8.06 12.16
N ARG A 277 -5.17 -7.32 13.03
CA ARG A 277 -5.31 -5.86 13.18
C ARG A 277 -4.66 -5.12 12.03
N ASP A 278 -3.32 -5.16 11.99
CA ASP A 278 -2.50 -4.58 10.94
C ASP A 278 -1.67 -5.71 10.30
N GLY A 279 -1.51 -5.68 8.98
CA GLY A 279 -0.86 -6.76 8.24
C GLY A 279 0.62 -6.85 8.55
N ILE A 280 1.38 -5.83 8.12
CA ILE A 280 2.80 -5.68 8.44
C ILE A 280 3.00 -4.38 9.22
N TYR A 281 3.40 -4.50 10.48
CA TYR A 281 3.61 -3.38 11.40
C TYR A 281 5.11 -3.11 11.61
N TYR A 282 5.53 -1.87 11.38
CA TYR A 282 6.91 -1.41 11.52
C TYR A 282 7.03 -0.47 12.72
N SER A 283 8.02 -0.73 13.57
CA SER A 283 8.34 0.11 14.72
C SER A 283 9.85 0.15 14.94
N TRP A 284 10.48 1.28 14.62
CA TRP A 284 11.95 1.43 14.61
C TRP A 284 12.67 0.42 13.71
N ALA A 285 12.12 0.17 12.52
CA ALA A 285 12.69 -0.77 11.55
C ALA A 285 13.36 -0.04 10.37
N SER A 286 14.49 -0.57 9.88
CA SER A 286 15.23 0.03 8.77
C SER A 286 15.80 -0.99 7.77
N ASN A 287 16.01 -0.55 6.52
CA ASN A 287 16.52 -1.40 5.44
C ASN A 287 15.68 -2.66 5.21
N VAL A 288 14.38 -2.59 5.48
CA VAL A 288 13.45 -3.69 5.26
C VAL A 288 12.88 -3.64 3.86
N GLU A 289 12.87 -4.78 3.18
CA GLU A 289 12.21 -4.95 1.88
C GLU A 289 10.95 -5.83 2.04
N ALA A 290 9.78 -5.23 1.85
CA ALA A 290 8.52 -5.97 1.75
C ALA A 290 8.02 -5.99 0.31
N THR A 291 7.99 -7.17 -0.32
CA THR A 291 7.69 -7.33 -1.74
C THR A 291 6.67 -8.44 -2.03
N GLY A 292 5.72 -8.19 -2.93
CA GLY A 292 4.81 -9.25 -3.41
C GLY A 292 3.77 -9.72 -2.37
N ASN A 293 3.59 -8.99 -1.28
CA ASN A 293 2.67 -9.39 -0.20
C ASN A 293 1.22 -9.00 -0.54
N THR A 294 0.27 -9.81 -0.09
CA THR A 294 -1.17 -9.61 -0.29
C THR A 294 -1.88 -9.42 1.06
N LEU A 295 -2.53 -8.27 1.27
CA LEU A 295 -2.99 -7.78 2.58
C LEU A 295 -4.45 -7.33 2.50
N TRP A 296 -5.38 -7.99 3.21
CA TRP A 296 -6.81 -7.70 3.07
C TRP A 296 -7.66 -7.97 4.30
N ASP A 297 -8.79 -7.25 4.40
CA ASP A 297 -9.72 -7.27 5.54
C ASP A 297 -9.05 -6.88 6.88
N LEU A 298 -8.24 -5.81 6.82
CA LEU A 298 -7.43 -5.31 7.94
C LEU A 298 -7.81 -3.88 8.27
N ARG A 299 -7.38 -3.41 9.45
CA ARG A 299 -7.33 -1.97 9.70
C ARG A 299 -6.32 -1.35 8.74
N TYR A 300 -5.05 -1.70 8.88
CA TYR A 300 -4.00 -1.23 7.97
C TYR A 300 -3.31 -2.41 7.30
N GLY A 301 -3.21 -2.39 5.97
CA GLY A 301 -2.41 -3.38 5.25
C GLY A 301 -0.95 -3.32 5.71
N VAL A 302 -0.33 -2.16 5.56
CA VAL A 302 0.99 -1.85 6.08
C VAL A 302 0.90 -0.64 7.02
N HIS A 303 1.58 -0.70 8.18
CA HIS A 303 1.55 0.35 9.19
C HIS A 303 2.96 0.69 9.67
N TYR A 304 3.39 1.95 9.54
CA TYR A 304 4.70 2.43 10.01
C TYR A 304 4.61 3.34 11.22
N MET A 305 5.58 3.18 12.11
CA MET A 305 5.97 4.14 13.12
C MET A 305 7.51 4.23 13.19
N TYR A 306 8.07 5.43 12.99
CA TYR A 306 9.50 5.71 13.22
C TYR A 306 10.47 4.78 12.46
N SER A 307 10.18 4.45 11.21
CA SER A 307 10.87 3.38 10.47
C SER A 307 11.36 3.85 9.11
N ASP A 308 12.67 4.05 8.99
CA ASP A 308 13.32 4.77 7.88
C ASP A 308 14.04 3.84 6.90
N ASP A 309 14.31 4.34 5.69
CA ASP A 309 15.12 3.64 4.67
C ASP A 309 14.55 2.25 4.27
N ASN A 310 13.24 2.15 4.12
CA ASN A 310 12.54 0.90 3.78
C ASN A 310 11.96 0.92 2.35
N ARG A 311 11.69 -0.27 1.82
CA ARG A 311 11.14 -0.45 0.46
C ARG A 311 9.89 -1.33 0.49
N LEU A 312 8.79 -0.79 -0.02
CA LEU A 312 7.53 -1.49 -0.27
C LEU A 312 7.35 -1.61 -1.78
N ALA A 313 7.45 -2.83 -2.33
CA ALA A 313 7.39 -3.06 -3.77
C ALA A 313 6.37 -4.12 -4.18
N ASP A 314 5.63 -3.88 -5.26
CA ASP A 314 4.79 -4.92 -5.89
C ASP A 314 3.79 -5.60 -4.92
N ASN A 315 3.40 -4.92 -3.83
CA ASN A 315 2.43 -5.44 -2.86
C ASN A 315 1.00 -5.09 -3.29
N VAL A 316 0.03 -5.86 -2.79
CA VAL A 316 -1.40 -5.62 -3.02
C VAL A 316 -2.11 -5.48 -1.68
N ALA A 317 -2.73 -4.32 -1.43
CA ALA A 317 -3.54 -4.04 -0.26
C ALA A 317 -4.97 -3.66 -0.66
N PHE A 318 -5.96 -4.46 -0.28
CA PHE A 318 -7.34 -4.24 -0.71
C PHE A 318 -8.37 -4.52 0.37
N GLU A 319 -9.53 -3.86 0.26
CA GLU A 319 -10.64 -4.01 1.22
C GLU A 319 -10.19 -3.84 2.70
N ASN A 320 -9.22 -2.95 2.95
CA ASN A 320 -8.79 -2.54 4.30
C ASN A 320 -9.38 -1.16 4.66
N ASP A 321 -9.22 -0.70 5.91
CA ASP A 321 -9.48 0.72 6.23
C ASP A 321 -8.42 1.64 5.60
N VAL A 322 -7.14 1.27 5.69
CA VAL A 322 -6.04 1.91 4.95
C VAL A 322 -5.15 0.86 4.29
N GLY A 323 -4.82 1.04 3.01
CA GLY A 323 -3.89 0.14 2.32
C GLY A 323 -2.47 0.24 2.89
N TYR A 324 -1.87 1.43 2.80
CA TYR A 324 -0.51 1.71 3.29
C TYR A 324 -0.52 2.95 4.19
N ALA A 325 -0.43 2.76 5.51
CA ALA A 325 -0.42 3.81 6.51
C ALA A 325 1.00 4.10 7.00
N LEU A 326 1.66 5.10 6.40
CA LEU A 326 3.03 5.48 6.74
C LEU A 326 3.06 6.71 7.64
N MET A 327 3.68 6.57 8.83
CA MET A 327 3.73 7.66 9.82
C MET A 327 5.14 7.91 10.37
N VAL A 328 5.49 9.20 10.45
CA VAL A 328 6.68 9.71 11.15
C VAL A 328 7.96 8.96 10.76
N SER A 329 8.30 8.99 9.47
CA SER A 329 9.40 8.22 8.87
C SER A 329 9.98 8.93 7.64
N GLU A 330 11.14 8.52 7.16
CA GLU A 330 11.81 9.14 6.01
C GLU A 330 12.48 8.14 5.06
N SER A 331 12.73 8.60 3.83
CA SER A 331 13.49 7.86 2.81
C SER A 331 12.86 6.51 2.42
N ILE A 332 11.53 6.47 2.27
CA ILE A 332 10.81 5.25 1.89
C ILE A 332 10.67 5.17 0.37
N GLU A 333 10.67 3.96 -0.17
CA GLU A 333 10.33 3.70 -1.57
C GLU A 333 9.03 2.89 -1.67
N LEU A 334 7.95 3.51 -2.16
CA LEU A 334 6.67 2.86 -2.47
C LEU A 334 6.56 2.71 -3.98
N VAL A 335 6.79 1.49 -4.48
CA VAL A 335 6.94 1.22 -5.91
C VAL A 335 6.00 0.11 -6.38
N ASN A 336 5.26 0.33 -7.46
CA ASN A 336 4.43 -0.71 -8.09
C ASN A 336 3.41 -1.37 -7.14
N ASN A 337 3.03 -0.70 -6.05
CA ASN A 337 2.03 -1.24 -5.13
C ASN A 337 0.62 -0.98 -5.67
N THR A 338 -0.32 -1.85 -5.31
CA THR A 338 -1.73 -1.75 -5.68
C THR A 338 -2.57 -1.57 -4.42
N ALA A 339 -3.31 -0.45 -4.33
CA ALA A 339 -4.24 -0.17 -3.24
C ALA A 339 -5.67 -0.07 -3.77
N VAL A 340 -6.53 -1.05 -3.48
CA VAL A 340 -7.86 -1.18 -4.10
C VAL A 340 -8.97 -1.20 -3.07
N ALA A 341 -9.96 -0.31 -3.22
CA ALA A 341 -11.17 -0.31 -2.40
C ALA A 341 -10.90 -0.30 -0.88
N ASN A 342 -9.85 0.40 -0.44
CA ASN A 342 -9.60 0.63 0.98
C ASN A 342 -10.51 1.77 1.44
N ARG A 343 -11.41 1.46 2.38
CA ARG A 343 -12.58 2.26 2.78
C ARG A 343 -12.88 2.00 4.24
N GLY A 344 -13.47 2.98 4.90
CA GLY A 344 -13.86 2.80 6.30
C GLY A 344 -13.86 4.11 7.08
N GLU A 345 -13.25 4.07 8.25
CA GLU A 345 -13.11 5.24 9.12
C GLU A 345 -12.10 6.26 8.54
N SER A 346 -11.01 5.76 7.94
CA SER A 346 -9.97 6.56 7.30
C SER A 346 -10.05 6.46 5.77
N GLY A 347 -10.19 5.25 5.22
CA GLY A 347 -10.44 5.02 3.79
C GLY A 347 -9.33 5.43 2.81
N HIS A 348 -8.06 5.27 3.19
CA HIS A 348 -6.93 5.73 2.37
C HIS A 348 -6.29 4.60 1.56
N GLY A 349 -5.95 4.84 0.29
CA GLY A 349 -5.08 3.95 -0.48
C GLY A 349 -3.65 3.98 0.06
N ILE A 350 -3.02 5.15 0.01
CA ILE A 350 -1.75 5.46 0.68
C ILE A 350 -1.93 6.69 1.57
N LEU A 351 -1.57 6.57 2.84
CA LEU A 351 -1.49 7.65 3.82
C LEU A 351 -0.02 7.96 4.11
N LEU A 352 0.42 9.18 3.82
CA LEU A 352 1.72 9.71 4.22
C LEU A 352 1.53 10.82 5.27
N LYS A 353 1.79 10.48 6.54
CA LYS A 353 1.70 11.43 7.65
C LYS A 353 3.06 11.69 8.25
N GLU A 354 3.56 12.93 8.12
CA GLU A 354 4.89 13.31 8.60
C GLU A 354 5.97 12.41 7.95
N ILE A 355 5.89 12.29 6.62
CA ILE A 355 6.80 11.48 5.81
C ILE A 355 7.64 12.38 4.92
N ASP A 356 8.96 12.17 4.95
CA ASP A 356 9.91 13.01 4.25
C ASP A 356 10.79 12.23 3.25
N ARG A 357 11.25 12.90 2.19
CA ARG A 357 12.25 12.38 1.23
C ARG A 357 11.91 11.01 0.63
N THR A 358 10.62 10.75 0.47
CA THR A 358 10.06 9.46 0.04
C THR A 358 9.68 9.50 -1.44
N VAL A 359 9.84 8.35 -2.12
CA VAL A 359 9.45 8.17 -3.52
C VAL A 359 8.20 7.30 -3.58
N VAL A 360 7.11 7.86 -4.08
CA VAL A 360 5.85 7.17 -4.39
C VAL A 360 5.72 7.11 -5.91
N ARG A 361 5.98 5.93 -6.48
CA ARG A 361 5.94 5.78 -7.93
C ARG A 361 5.31 4.52 -8.45
N ASP A 362 4.73 4.64 -9.63
CA ASP A 362 4.25 3.49 -10.40
C ASP A 362 3.17 2.68 -9.63
N ASN A 363 2.51 3.28 -8.63
CA ASN A 363 1.47 2.62 -7.82
C ASN A 363 0.08 2.82 -8.43
N ASP A 364 -0.79 1.84 -8.25
CA ASP A 364 -2.18 1.86 -8.69
C ASP A 364 -3.12 2.03 -7.49
N LEU A 365 -3.70 3.22 -7.35
CA LEU A 365 -4.57 3.65 -6.24
C LEU A 365 -5.99 3.78 -6.75
N VAL A 366 -6.81 2.78 -6.46
CA VAL A 366 -8.10 2.57 -7.13
C VAL A 366 -9.24 2.47 -6.12
N ALA A 367 -10.33 3.18 -6.36
CA ALA A 367 -11.58 2.96 -5.62
C ALA A 367 -11.51 3.21 -4.09
N ASN A 368 -10.51 3.93 -3.60
CA ASN A 368 -10.37 4.30 -2.18
C ASN A 368 -11.18 5.58 -1.88
N ASP A 369 -11.42 5.91 -0.61
CA ASP A 369 -12.05 7.19 -0.26
C ASP A 369 -11.09 8.36 -0.54
N ASP A 370 -9.83 8.27 -0.10
CA ASP A 370 -8.71 9.07 -0.62
C ASP A 370 -7.68 8.15 -1.28
N GLY A 371 -7.29 8.41 -2.53
CA GLY A 371 -6.25 7.65 -3.21
C GLY A 371 -4.89 7.83 -2.52
N LEU A 372 -4.41 9.07 -2.46
CA LEU A 372 -3.17 9.45 -1.76
C LEU A 372 -3.43 10.61 -0.80
N PHE A 373 -3.21 10.39 0.50
CA PHE A 373 -3.35 11.39 1.54
C PHE A 373 -1.97 11.89 2.01
N LEU A 374 -1.71 13.19 1.85
CA LEU A 374 -0.46 13.86 2.20
C LEU A 374 -0.69 14.83 3.37
N TYR A 375 -0.16 14.48 4.54
CA TYR A 375 -0.30 15.27 5.77
C TYR A 375 1.06 15.63 6.35
N ASN A 376 1.41 16.92 6.29
CA ASN A 376 2.69 17.43 6.76
C ASN A 376 3.88 16.62 6.19
N ALA A 377 3.81 16.28 4.90
CA ALA A 377 4.81 15.45 4.23
C ALA A 377 5.73 16.36 3.38
N GLN A 378 7.05 16.17 3.44
CA GLN A 378 8.01 17.10 2.84
C GLN A 378 8.98 16.44 1.86
N ASP A 379 9.44 17.18 0.85
CA ASP A 379 10.52 16.75 -0.06
C ASP A 379 10.26 15.40 -0.76
N ASN A 380 8.99 15.07 -1.02
CA ASN A 380 8.60 13.79 -1.60
C ASN A 380 8.50 13.84 -3.13
N GLU A 381 8.63 12.69 -3.78
CA GLU A 381 8.45 12.53 -5.22
C GLU A 381 7.25 11.60 -5.50
N VAL A 382 6.21 12.14 -6.15
CA VAL A 382 4.99 11.41 -6.53
C VAL A 382 4.91 11.36 -8.05
N ARG A 383 5.20 10.22 -8.66
CA ARG A 383 5.25 10.12 -10.13
C ARG A 383 4.79 8.79 -10.70
N GLY A 384 4.21 8.82 -11.90
CA GLY A 384 3.79 7.60 -12.59
C GLY A 384 2.74 6.79 -11.84
N ASN A 385 2.02 7.38 -10.88
CA ASN A 385 0.96 6.66 -10.18
C ASN A 385 -0.35 6.78 -10.96
N LEU A 386 -1.18 5.73 -10.94
CA LEU A 386 -2.57 5.78 -11.35
C LEU A 386 -3.43 6.08 -10.12
N LEU A 387 -4.23 7.15 -10.19
CA LEU A 387 -5.24 7.48 -9.20
C LEU A 387 -6.60 7.44 -9.88
N TYR A 388 -7.30 6.32 -9.71
CA TYR A 388 -8.50 6.00 -10.47
C TYR A 388 -9.73 5.77 -9.60
N ALA A 389 -10.83 6.48 -9.89
CA ALA A 389 -12.13 6.28 -9.26
C ALA A 389 -12.12 6.35 -7.72
N ASN A 390 -11.24 7.17 -7.16
CA ASN A 390 -11.24 7.46 -5.72
C ASN A 390 -12.23 8.59 -5.41
N GLY A 391 -12.69 8.70 -4.16
CA GLY A 391 -13.44 9.87 -3.71
C GLY A 391 -12.61 11.15 -3.89
N VAL A 392 -11.38 11.14 -3.39
CA VAL A 392 -10.37 12.15 -3.69
C VAL A 392 -9.14 11.49 -4.31
N GLY A 393 -8.64 12.03 -5.42
CA GLY A 393 -7.38 11.56 -6.01
C GLY A 393 -6.21 11.80 -5.05
N VAL A 394 -5.86 13.07 -4.82
CA VAL A 394 -4.87 13.46 -3.80
C VAL A 394 -5.48 14.43 -2.79
N HIS A 395 -5.36 14.11 -1.51
CA HIS A 395 -5.70 15.02 -0.41
C HIS A 395 -4.42 15.63 0.17
N HIS A 396 -4.21 16.92 -0.07
CA HIS A 396 -3.00 17.66 0.27
C HIS A 396 -3.26 18.67 1.39
N THR A 397 -2.77 18.39 2.61
CA THR A 397 -3.11 19.21 3.79
C THR A 397 -1.93 19.41 4.77
N ALA A 398 -2.18 20.17 5.84
CA ALA A 398 -1.32 20.31 7.01
C ALA A 398 0.13 20.79 6.76
N GLY A 399 0.33 21.64 5.74
CA GLY A 399 1.65 22.23 5.49
C GLY A 399 2.62 21.32 4.76
N THR A 400 2.12 20.33 4.01
CA THR A 400 2.89 19.61 2.99
C THR A 400 3.49 20.61 2.00
N GLU A 401 4.81 20.58 1.82
CA GLU A 401 5.58 21.45 0.93
C GLU A 401 6.60 20.63 0.13
N GLU A 402 7.23 21.25 -0.86
CA GLU A 402 8.35 20.71 -1.67
C GLU A 402 8.13 19.30 -2.29
N THR A 403 6.87 18.90 -2.46
CA THR A 403 6.52 17.61 -3.09
C THR A 403 6.41 17.76 -4.61
N ALA A 404 7.23 16.99 -5.34
CA ALA A 404 7.21 16.96 -6.79
C ALA A 404 6.14 15.98 -7.30
N VAL A 405 5.11 16.50 -8.00
CA VAL A 405 4.01 15.68 -8.53
C VAL A 405 3.95 15.80 -10.06
N ALA A 406 4.38 14.75 -10.77
CA ALA A 406 4.43 14.75 -12.24
C ALA A 406 4.28 13.34 -12.84
N GLY A 407 3.72 13.25 -14.05
CA GLY A 407 3.57 11.97 -14.77
C GLY A 407 2.52 11.02 -14.20
N ASN A 408 1.69 11.46 -13.25
CA ASN A 408 0.61 10.64 -12.68
C ASN A 408 -0.65 10.71 -13.57
N GLY A 409 -1.50 9.68 -13.50
CA GLY A 409 -2.81 9.64 -14.13
C GLY A 409 -3.94 9.84 -13.13
N PHE A 410 -4.62 10.98 -13.20
CA PHE A 410 -5.80 11.31 -12.39
C PHE A 410 -7.07 11.04 -13.19
N VAL A 411 -7.72 9.91 -12.93
CA VAL A 411 -8.78 9.36 -13.78
C VAL A 411 -10.06 9.17 -12.97
N ASP A 412 -11.15 9.83 -13.37
CA ASP A 412 -12.51 9.61 -12.86
C ASP A 412 -12.64 9.63 -11.32
N ASN A 413 -11.79 10.38 -10.60
CA ASN A 413 -11.97 10.63 -9.17
C ASN A 413 -13.12 11.65 -8.96
N ASP A 414 -13.87 11.55 -7.86
CA ASP A 414 -14.97 12.51 -7.59
C ASP A 414 -14.44 13.94 -7.42
N GLU A 415 -13.32 14.08 -6.69
CA GLU A 415 -12.49 15.28 -6.64
C GLU A 415 -11.03 14.92 -6.97
N GLN A 416 -10.44 15.50 -8.03
CA GLN A 416 -9.06 15.16 -8.40
C GLN A 416 -8.07 15.53 -7.29
N VAL A 417 -8.23 16.71 -6.70
CA VAL A 417 -7.34 17.23 -5.65
C VAL A 417 -8.12 18.05 -4.63
N LEU A 418 -8.11 17.60 -3.38
CA LEU A 418 -8.54 18.38 -2.23
C LEU A 418 -7.31 19.01 -1.56
N THR A 419 -7.29 20.32 -1.36
CA THR A 419 -6.12 20.99 -0.77
C THR A 419 -6.49 22.17 0.12
N THR A 420 -5.73 22.34 1.21
CA THR A 420 -5.82 23.51 2.08
C THR A 420 -4.69 24.53 1.85
N THR A 421 -3.89 24.36 0.79
CA THR A 421 -2.78 25.28 0.51
C THR A 421 -3.27 26.71 0.27
N ARG A 422 -2.48 27.68 0.74
CA ARG A 422 -2.73 29.12 0.54
C ARG A 422 -1.82 29.73 -0.51
N GLU A 423 -0.95 28.92 -1.09
CA GLU A 423 -0.04 29.31 -2.15
C GLU A 423 -0.50 28.71 -3.48
N LEU A 424 0.06 29.20 -4.58
CA LEU A 424 -0.11 28.55 -5.87
C LEU A 424 1.04 27.56 -6.05
N VAL A 425 0.72 26.28 -6.05
CA VAL A 425 1.72 25.19 -6.16
C VAL A 425 1.62 24.57 -7.55
N ALA A 426 2.77 24.40 -8.20
CA ALA A 426 2.86 23.78 -9.51
C ALA A 426 3.04 22.26 -9.37
N TRP A 427 2.09 21.48 -9.90
CA TRP A 427 2.21 20.03 -10.02
C TRP A 427 2.52 19.68 -11.48
N ASN A 428 3.78 19.89 -11.85
CA ASN A 428 4.39 19.47 -13.10
C ASN A 428 5.91 19.43 -12.95
N GLY A 429 6.55 18.57 -13.73
CA GLY A 429 8.00 18.52 -13.84
C GLY A 429 8.54 19.52 -14.87
N THR A 430 9.84 19.43 -15.11
CA THR A 430 10.52 20.30 -16.09
C THR A 430 10.03 20.08 -17.51
N ASP A 431 9.65 18.84 -17.86
CA ASP A 431 9.34 18.45 -19.24
C ASP A 431 7.84 18.23 -19.47
N HIS A 432 7.14 17.65 -18.49
CA HIS A 432 5.72 17.28 -18.57
C HIS A 432 5.02 17.42 -17.21
N GLY A 433 3.70 17.48 -17.23
CA GLY A 433 2.82 17.48 -16.05
C GLY A 433 2.17 16.12 -15.82
N ASN A 434 0.93 16.15 -15.34
CA ASN A 434 0.12 14.97 -15.06
C ASN A 434 -1.00 14.84 -16.11
N TYR A 435 -1.59 13.65 -16.22
CA TYR A 435 -2.83 13.46 -16.97
C TYR A 435 -4.03 13.67 -16.05
N TRP A 436 -5.03 14.39 -16.55
CA TRP A 436 -6.26 14.71 -15.83
C TRP A 436 -7.46 14.41 -16.73
N SER A 437 -8.31 13.48 -16.30
CA SER A 437 -9.51 13.05 -17.05
C SER A 437 -10.53 14.17 -17.29
N ASP A 438 -10.58 15.17 -16.40
CA ASP A 438 -11.44 16.35 -16.47
C ASP A 438 -10.77 17.58 -17.11
N ALA A 439 -9.50 17.47 -17.52
CA ALA A 439 -8.83 18.54 -18.23
C ALA A 439 -9.36 18.70 -19.66
N ARG A 440 -9.53 19.96 -20.06
CA ARG A 440 -9.73 20.33 -21.46
C ARG A 440 -8.38 20.31 -22.16
N VAL A 441 -8.05 19.19 -22.77
CA VAL A 441 -6.81 19.01 -23.54
C VAL A 441 -6.91 19.74 -24.89
N ALA A 442 -5.88 20.51 -25.20
CA ALA A 442 -5.66 21.08 -26.53
C ALA A 442 -4.19 20.87 -26.90
N ASP A 443 -3.90 19.86 -27.71
CA ASP A 443 -2.57 19.55 -28.21
C ASP A 443 -2.53 19.89 -29.71
N THR A 444 -2.14 21.12 -30.04
CA THR A 444 -2.21 21.64 -31.42
C THR A 444 -1.00 21.25 -32.26
N ASP A 445 0.17 21.08 -31.64
CA ASP A 445 1.42 20.72 -32.30
C ASP A 445 1.74 19.22 -32.27
N GLY A 446 0.97 18.43 -31.52
CA GLY A 446 1.01 16.97 -31.49
C GLY A 446 2.18 16.42 -30.68
N ASP A 447 2.67 17.18 -29.70
CA ASP A 447 3.81 16.79 -28.86
C ASP A 447 3.40 15.94 -27.64
N GLY A 448 2.09 15.69 -27.46
CA GLY A 448 1.54 14.91 -26.35
C GLY A 448 1.29 15.73 -25.09
N LEU A 449 1.51 17.04 -25.11
CA LEU A 449 1.22 17.98 -24.03
C LEU A 449 0.06 18.91 -24.40
N SER A 450 -0.70 19.32 -23.40
CA SER A 450 -1.74 20.32 -23.57
C SER A 450 -1.13 21.73 -23.61
N ASP A 451 -1.42 22.48 -24.68
CA ASP A 451 -1.14 23.91 -24.87
C ASP A 451 -1.83 24.80 -23.81
N THR A 452 -2.80 24.24 -23.08
CA THR A 452 -3.51 24.93 -22.00
C THR A 452 -3.21 24.29 -20.66
N ARG A 453 -2.91 25.15 -19.67
CA ARG A 453 -2.79 24.75 -18.27
C ARG A 453 -4.10 24.21 -17.72
N HIS A 454 -4.00 23.33 -16.74
CA HIS A 454 -5.12 22.80 -15.97
C HIS A 454 -4.99 23.21 -14.49
N ARG A 455 -6.13 23.31 -13.79
CA ARG A 455 -6.19 23.65 -12.36
C ARG A 455 -7.12 22.66 -11.67
N PRO A 456 -6.57 21.60 -11.06
CA PRO A 456 -7.38 20.58 -10.41
C PRO A 456 -7.92 21.04 -9.04
N ALA A 457 -7.35 22.11 -8.48
CA ALA A 457 -7.84 22.78 -7.28
C ALA A 457 -7.83 24.30 -7.50
N GLY A 458 -8.77 24.79 -8.32
CA GLY A 458 -8.93 26.20 -8.69
C GLY A 458 -9.95 26.96 -7.84
N ALA A 459 -10.35 28.14 -8.31
CA ALA A 459 -11.38 28.95 -7.67
C ALA A 459 -12.77 28.30 -7.77
N ALA A 460 -13.02 27.51 -8.81
CA ALA A 460 -14.25 26.74 -8.96
C ALA A 460 -14.35 25.67 -7.86
N GLU A 461 -13.32 24.85 -7.70
CA GLU A 461 -13.28 23.76 -6.72
C GLU A 461 -13.34 24.32 -5.29
N ARG A 462 -12.59 25.39 -5.01
CA ARG A 462 -12.67 26.08 -3.71
C ARG A 462 -14.06 26.66 -3.42
N LEU A 463 -14.80 27.12 -4.43
CA LEU A 463 -16.18 27.59 -4.23
C LEU A 463 -17.09 26.44 -3.79
N VAL A 464 -16.89 25.23 -4.33
CA VAL A 464 -17.63 24.03 -3.91
C VAL A 464 -17.25 23.66 -2.48
N GLN A 465 -15.96 23.66 -2.14
CA GLN A 465 -15.48 23.40 -0.79
C GLN A 465 -16.05 24.38 0.25
N GLU A 466 -16.02 25.69 -0.03
CA GLU A 466 -16.56 26.72 0.87
C GLU A 466 -18.10 26.71 0.93
N HIS A 467 -18.76 26.30 -0.16
CA HIS A 467 -20.21 26.24 -0.31
C HIS A 467 -20.65 24.92 -0.95
N PRO A 468 -20.78 23.82 -0.18
CA PRO A 468 -21.10 22.50 -0.73
C PRO A 468 -22.39 22.45 -1.58
N ALA A 469 -23.37 23.31 -1.27
CA ALA A 469 -24.59 23.44 -2.09
C ALA A 469 -24.34 23.91 -3.53
N ALA A 470 -23.16 24.47 -3.84
CA ALA A 470 -22.75 24.87 -5.17
C ALA A 470 -22.32 23.68 -6.05
N ALA A 471 -22.05 22.51 -5.47
CA ALA A 471 -21.67 21.28 -6.19
C ALA A 471 -22.68 20.92 -7.29
N VAL A 472 -23.98 21.19 -7.08
CA VAL A 472 -25.06 20.98 -8.06
C VAL A 472 -24.84 21.76 -9.37
N PHE A 473 -23.98 22.78 -9.36
CA PHE A 473 -23.64 23.59 -10.52
C PHE A 473 -22.22 23.33 -11.05
N ALA A 474 -21.46 22.39 -10.46
CA ALA A 474 -20.06 22.15 -10.80
C ALA A 474 -19.85 21.78 -12.28
N ASP A 475 -20.79 21.04 -12.87
CA ASP A 475 -20.82 20.70 -14.30
C ASP A 475 -21.62 21.70 -15.15
N GLY A 476 -22.04 22.81 -14.54
CA GLY A 476 -22.84 23.84 -15.17
C GLY A 476 -21.99 24.85 -15.94
N PRO A 477 -22.60 25.58 -16.89
CA PRO A 477 -21.90 26.55 -17.74
C PRO A 477 -21.25 27.72 -16.98
N ALA A 478 -21.69 27.98 -15.74
CA ALA A 478 -21.09 29.02 -14.90
C ALA A 478 -19.70 28.61 -14.39
N PHE A 479 -19.55 27.36 -13.94
CA PHE A 479 -18.27 26.81 -13.49
C PHE A 479 -17.32 26.61 -14.68
N ASP A 480 -17.83 26.16 -15.82
CA ASP A 480 -17.07 26.11 -17.08
C ASP A 480 -16.47 27.47 -17.46
N ALA A 481 -17.22 28.56 -17.29
CA ALA A 481 -16.72 29.90 -17.57
C ALA A 481 -15.60 30.31 -16.62
N ILE A 482 -15.69 29.94 -15.33
CA ILE A 482 -14.63 30.17 -14.35
C ILE A 482 -13.36 29.41 -14.76
N ARG A 483 -13.46 28.10 -15.01
CA ARG A 483 -12.34 27.25 -15.43
C ARG A 483 -11.70 27.72 -16.75
N LEU A 484 -12.50 28.23 -17.69
CA LEU A 484 -11.99 28.81 -18.93
C LEU A 484 -11.17 30.09 -18.67
N VAL A 485 -11.64 30.96 -17.78
CA VAL A 485 -10.87 32.16 -17.39
C VAL A 485 -9.58 31.75 -16.70
N GLU A 486 -9.66 30.78 -15.78
CA GLU A 486 -8.52 30.27 -15.02
C GLU A 486 -7.50 29.51 -15.85
N SER A 487 -7.86 28.94 -17.00
CA SER A 487 -6.91 28.32 -17.92
C SER A 487 -6.26 29.34 -18.86
N ARG A 488 -6.94 30.44 -19.21
CA ARG A 488 -6.48 31.39 -20.24
C ARG A 488 -5.80 32.65 -19.72
N PHE A 489 -6.08 33.10 -18.50
CA PHE A 489 -5.59 34.38 -17.98
C PHE A 489 -4.65 34.20 -16.78
N PRO A 490 -3.31 34.21 -16.98
CA PRO A 490 -2.34 34.10 -15.88
C PRO A 490 -2.48 35.16 -14.79
N ALA A 491 -3.10 36.32 -15.07
CA ALA A 491 -3.28 37.37 -14.06
C ALA A 491 -4.22 37.01 -12.90
N VAL A 492 -4.87 35.83 -12.94
CA VAL A 492 -5.76 35.30 -11.90
C VAL A 492 -5.06 34.13 -11.19
N GLU A 493 -3.97 34.41 -10.49
CA GLU A 493 -3.28 33.44 -9.62
C GLU A 493 -3.95 33.44 -8.25
N THR A 494 -4.97 32.61 -8.08
CA THR A 494 -5.48 32.23 -6.76
C THR A 494 -4.62 31.11 -6.18
N ALA A 495 -4.61 30.97 -4.86
CA ALA A 495 -4.09 29.79 -4.19
C ALA A 495 -4.73 28.50 -4.75
N GLY A 496 -4.00 27.39 -4.63
CA GLY A 496 -4.41 26.07 -5.10
C GLY A 496 -3.33 25.39 -5.94
N ILE A 497 -3.74 24.39 -6.73
CA ILE A 497 -2.82 23.61 -7.59
C ILE A 497 -2.96 24.05 -9.05
N VAL A 498 -1.84 24.08 -9.77
CA VAL A 498 -1.79 24.30 -11.22
C VAL A 498 -0.86 23.31 -11.90
N ASP A 499 -1.32 22.77 -13.02
CA ASP A 499 -0.49 22.02 -13.95
C ASP A 499 -0.30 22.85 -15.23
N HIS A 500 0.94 23.26 -15.50
CA HIS A 500 1.30 24.07 -16.66
C HIS A 500 1.49 23.25 -17.94
N ARG A 501 1.68 21.93 -17.83
CA ARG A 501 1.98 21.04 -18.96
C ARG A 501 1.20 19.73 -18.88
N PRO A 502 -0.14 19.77 -18.80
CA PRO A 502 -0.93 18.55 -18.68
C PRO A 502 -0.64 17.58 -19.83
N LEU A 503 -0.57 16.29 -19.54
CA LEU A 503 -0.46 15.25 -20.57
C LEU A 503 -1.76 15.18 -21.39
N ALA A 504 -1.64 15.00 -22.70
CA ALA A 504 -2.79 14.93 -23.61
C ALA A 504 -3.52 13.58 -23.57
N SER A 505 -2.84 12.53 -23.13
CA SER A 505 -3.35 11.15 -23.02
C SER A 505 -2.91 10.53 -21.70
N PRO A 506 -3.66 9.56 -21.17
CA PRO A 506 -3.27 8.86 -19.94
C PRO A 506 -1.94 8.15 -20.11
N ALA A 507 -1.11 8.17 -19.06
CA ALA A 507 0.14 7.44 -19.00
C ALA A 507 -0.03 5.98 -18.56
N HIS A 508 -1.14 5.66 -17.87
CA HIS A 508 -1.46 4.35 -17.31
C HIS A 508 -2.80 3.84 -17.84
N ASP A 509 -2.90 2.52 -18.03
CA ASP A 509 -4.14 1.87 -18.46
C ASP A 509 -5.05 1.60 -17.24
N ALA A 510 -6.17 2.30 -17.17
CA ALA A 510 -7.19 2.11 -16.13
C ALA A 510 -8.21 1.03 -16.47
N GLU A 511 -8.21 0.49 -17.70
CA GLU A 511 -9.20 -0.50 -18.14
C GLU A 511 -9.26 -1.76 -17.28
N PRO A 512 -8.13 -2.34 -16.79
CA PRO A 512 -8.19 -3.48 -15.91
C PRO A 512 -9.13 -3.22 -14.72
N TYR A 513 -9.03 -2.04 -14.11
CA TYR A 513 -9.68 -1.65 -12.86
C TYR A 513 -11.13 -1.21 -12.97
N ARG A 514 -11.70 -1.14 -14.17
CA ARG A 514 -13.09 -0.70 -14.39
C ARG A 514 -14.15 -1.45 -13.58
N PRO A 515 -14.09 -2.77 -13.39
CA PRO A 515 -15.08 -3.50 -12.58
C PRO A 515 -15.16 -2.98 -11.13
N TYR A 516 -14.04 -2.56 -10.54
CA TYR A 516 -13.99 -2.03 -9.18
C TYR A 516 -14.68 -0.69 -9.06
N ALA A 517 -14.36 0.23 -9.96
CA ALA A 517 -15.02 1.53 -10.03
C ALA A 517 -16.55 1.39 -10.15
N ALA A 518 -17.01 0.41 -10.94
CA ALA A 518 -18.44 0.12 -11.09
C ALA A 518 -19.09 -0.51 -9.84
N ALA A 519 -18.35 -1.34 -9.09
CA ALA A 519 -18.84 -1.95 -7.85
C ALA A 519 -19.00 -0.92 -6.73
N VAL A 520 -18.06 0.01 -6.64
CA VAL A 520 -18.07 1.15 -5.71
C VAL A 520 -19.32 2.01 -5.84
N ASP A 521 -19.70 2.36 -7.07
CA ASP A 521 -20.87 3.22 -7.36
C ASP A 521 -22.19 2.49 -7.01
N ALA A 522 -22.17 1.16 -6.93
CA ALA A 522 -23.32 0.34 -6.54
C ALA A 522 -23.49 0.17 -5.02
N THR A 523 -22.43 0.33 -4.23
CA THR A 523 -22.42 0.06 -2.77
C THR A 523 -22.56 1.30 -1.89
N ALA A 524 -23.01 2.44 -2.43
CA ALA A 524 -23.42 3.61 -1.63
C ALA A 524 -24.72 3.34 -0.82
N GLU A 525 -24.79 2.23 -0.08
CA GLU A 525 -25.68 2.06 1.06
C GLU A 525 -24.90 2.41 2.33
N TYR A 526 -25.20 3.61 2.82
CA TYR A 526 -24.76 4.18 4.09
C TYR A 526 -25.14 3.22 5.23
N ASP A 527 -24.17 2.54 5.85
CA ASP A 527 -24.41 1.81 7.11
C ASP A 527 -24.36 2.81 8.27
N ASP A 528 -25.55 3.27 8.67
CA ASP A 528 -25.78 4.04 9.89
C ASP A 528 -25.65 3.09 11.11
N ASP A 529 -24.44 2.78 11.57
CA ASP A 529 -24.24 2.34 12.97
C ASP A 529 -23.57 3.43 13.82
N PRO A 530 -24.33 4.10 14.73
CA PRO A 530 -23.85 5.18 15.58
C PRO A 530 -23.10 4.60 16.78
N GLY A 531 -21.83 4.29 16.59
CA GLY A 531 -21.10 3.45 17.53
C GLY A 531 -19.63 3.75 17.81
N ASP A 532 -19.05 4.89 17.41
CA ASP A 532 -17.79 5.31 18.03
C ASP A 532 -17.69 6.83 18.19
N ASP A 533 -17.29 7.21 19.39
CA ASP A 533 -17.35 8.55 19.96
C ASP A 533 -15.93 8.94 20.35
N HIS A 534 -15.00 8.98 19.39
CA HIS A 534 -13.63 9.44 19.62
C HIS A 534 -13.08 10.31 18.48
N HIS A 535 -13.42 11.60 18.55
CA HIS A 535 -12.72 12.69 17.88
C HIS A 535 -11.29 12.89 18.41
N GLN A 536 -10.27 12.91 17.54
CA GLN A 536 -9.44 14.10 17.25
C GLN A 536 -8.31 13.85 16.24
#